data_AF-A0A8B6HJ36-F1
#
_entry.id   AF-A0A8B6HJ36-F1
#
_cell.length_a   1.000
_cell.length_b   1.000
_cell.length_c   1.000
_cell.angle_alpha   90.00
_cell.angle_beta   90.00
_cell.angle_gamma   90.00
#
_symmetry.space_group_name_H-M   'P 1'
#
loop_
_entity.id
_entity.type
_entity.pdbx_description
1 polymer ?
#
loop_
_entity_poly.entity_id
_entity_poly.type
_entity_poly.pdbx_seq_one_letter_code
_entity_poly.pdbx_strand_id
1 'polypeptide(L)'
;MAESAPLNDSIVMDDTVLLRKHLLIHDRAVQQIIVLDRYIERVKEKAVHQVQRGNKSRALHLLNRKSVAIGLKNTYRQFRLRKWYQSQVLVVSMLSTLRPNQVTVQPTEPDTNPGYEGQQMELFAKSQMVAQCSFDRAV
;
A
#
# COMPACT_ATOMS: atom_id res chain seq x y z
N MET A 1 -40.85 -26.89 15.68
CA MET A 1 -41.01 -26.19 14.39
C MET A 1 -40.20 -24.91 14.51
N ALA A 2 -39.00 -24.86 13.91
CA ALA A 2 -38.16 -23.68 13.93
C ALA A 2 -38.46 -22.88 12.67
N GLU A 3 -39.04 -21.69 12.83
CA GLU A 3 -39.20 -20.72 11.75
C GLU A 3 -37.82 -20.34 11.22
N SER A 4 -37.51 -20.75 10.01
CA SER A 4 -36.40 -20.22 9.23
C SER A 4 -36.72 -18.76 8.90
N ALA A 5 -36.05 -17.83 9.58
CA ALA A 5 -36.14 -16.41 9.30
C ALA A 5 -35.89 -16.14 7.80
N PRO A 6 -36.68 -15.26 7.14
CA PRO A 6 -36.54 -14.98 5.72
C PRO A 6 -35.16 -14.39 5.44
N LEU A 7 -34.51 -14.91 4.39
CA LEU A 7 -33.11 -14.68 4.09
C LEU A 7 -32.78 -13.19 3.93
N ASN A 8 -31.78 -12.74 4.69
CA ASN A 8 -31.01 -11.51 4.49
C ASN A 8 -30.14 -11.56 3.21
N ASP A 9 -30.57 -12.29 2.18
CA ASP A 9 -29.80 -12.60 0.98
C ASP A 9 -29.32 -11.34 0.25
N SER A 10 -30.12 -10.26 0.28
CA SER A 10 -29.75 -8.98 -0.33
C SER A 10 -28.54 -8.35 0.36
N ILE A 11 -28.49 -8.38 1.70
CA ILE A 11 -27.39 -7.79 2.49
C ILE A 11 -26.11 -8.60 2.31
N VAL A 12 -26.24 -9.94 2.31
CA VAL A 12 -25.10 -10.83 2.06
C VAL A 12 -24.59 -10.66 0.63
N MET A 13 -25.47 -10.50 -0.37
CA MET A 13 -25.07 -10.19 -1.75
C MET A 13 -24.29 -8.89 -1.85
N ASP A 14 -24.77 -7.80 -1.25
CA ASP A 14 -24.08 -6.50 -1.30
C ASP A 14 -22.70 -6.57 -0.63
N ASP A 15 -22.60 -7.25 0.52
CA ASP A 15 -21.33 -7.46 1.20
C ASP A 15 -20.37 -8.31 0.35
N THR A 16 -20.86 -9.31 -0.41
CA THR A 16 -19.99 -10.14 -1.27
C THR A 16 -19.42 -9.36 -2.45
N VAL A 17 -20.19 -8.43 -3.01
CA VAL A 17 -19.71 -7.52 -4.07
C VAL A 17 -18.63 -6.59 -3.52
N LEU A 18 -18.82 -6.05 -2.32
CA LEU A 18 -17.84 -5.20 -1.65
C LEU A 18 -16.56 -5.97 -1.29
N LEU A 19 -16.69 -7.20 -0.79
CA LEU A 19 -15.58 -8.09 -0.49
C LEU A 19 -14.75 -8.37 -1.74
N ARG A 20 -15.40 -8.75 -2.85
CA ARG A 20 -14.72 -8.97 -4.13
C ARG A 20 -13.97 -7.72 -4.58
N LYS A 21 -14.57 -6.54 -4.46
CA LYS A 21 -13.92 -5.26 -4.80
C LYS A 21 -12.69 -5.01 -3.93
N HIS A 22 -12.75 -5.28 -2.63
CA HIS A 22 -11.61 -5.10 -1.73
C HIS A 22 -10.46 -6.06 -2.05
N LEU A 23 -10.75 -7.34 -2.30
CA LEU A 23 -9.76 -8.34 -2.71
C LEU A 23 -9.09 -7.97 -4.04
N LEU A 24 -9.86 -7.52 -5.03
CA LEU A 24 -9.29 -7.07 -6.32
C LEU A 24 -8.34 -5.88 -6.16
N ILE A 25 -8.66 -4.92 -5.30
CA ILE A 25 -7.77 -3.77 -5.03
C ILE A 25 -6.54 -4.22 -4.25
N HIS A 26 -6.69 -5.13 -3.29
CA HIS A 26 -5.58 -5.74 -2.56
C HIS A 26 -4.59 -6.40 -3.53
N ASP A 27 -5.07 -7.23 -4.45
CA ASP A 27 -4.23 -7.95 -5.40
C ASP A 27 -3.53 -7.02 -6.39
N ARG A 28 -4.24 -5.98 -6.86
CA ARG A 28 -3.63 -4.91 -7.66
C ARG A 28 -2.52 -4.21 -6.90
N ALA A 29 -2.70 -3.90 -5.62
CA ALA A 29 -1.67 -3.30 -4.79
C ALA A 29 -0.44 -4.22 -4.65
N VAL A 30 -0.65 -5.53 -4.49
CA VAL A 30 0.45 -6.53 -4.49
C VAL A 30 1.21 -6.51 -5.82
N GLN A 31 0.51 -6.51 -6.95
CA GLN A 31 1.13 -6.46 -8.27
C GLN A 31 1.98 -5.19 -8.45
N GLN A 32 1.47 -4.03 -8.02
CA GLN A 32 2.21 -2.77 -8.08
C GLN A 32 3.47 -2.79 -7.19
N ILE A 33 3.39 -3.38 -5.99
CA ILE A 33 4.57 -3.56 -5.12
C ILE A 33 5.65 -4.38 -5.83
N ILE A 34 5.28 -5.49 -6.46
CA ILE A 34 6.24 -6.36 -7.20
C ILE A 34 6.89 -5.58 -8.36
N VAL A 35 6.11 -4.81 -9.11
CA VAL A 35 6.63 -3.98 -10.21
C VAL A 35 7.59 -2.92 -9.69
N LEU A 36 7.26 -2.27 -8.58
CA LEU A 36 8.11 -1.26 -7.95
C LEU A 36 9.40 -1.87 -7.39
N ASP A 37 9.36 -3.07 -6.81
CA ASP A 37 10.56 -3.77 -6.34
C ASP A 37 11.54 -4.05 -7.47
N ARG A 38 11.06 -4.56 -8.61
CA ARG A 38 11.88 -4.76 -9.80
C ARG A 38 12.42 -3.46 -10.38
N TYR A 39 11.65 -2.37 -10.31
CA TYR A 39 12.12 -1.06 -10.75
C TYR A 39 13.20 -0.50 -9.83
N ILE A 40 13.01 -0.57 -8.52
CA ILE A 40 13.95 -0.11 -7.49
C ILE A 40 15.31 -0.79 -7.67
N GLU A 41 15.34 -2.11 -7.87
CA GLU A 41 16.60 -2.84 -8.05
C GLU A 41 17.31 -2.44 -9.35
N ARG A 42 16.59 -2.38 -10.48
CA ARG A 42 17.16 -1.93 -11.76
C ARG A 42 17.72 -0.51 -11.69
N VAL A 43 17.04 0.41 -11.01
CA VAL A 43 17.51 1.79 -10.88
C VAL A 43 18.72 1.88 -9.95
N LYS A 44 18.74 1.09 -8.86
CA LYS A 44 19.89 0.96 -7.95
C LYS A 44 21.13 0.47 -8.70
N GLU A 45 21.02 -0.62 -9.46
CA GLU A 45 22.12 -1.14 -10.26
C GLU A 45 22.64 -0.10 -11.25
N LYS A 46 21.75 0.58 -11.99
CA LYS A 46 22.13 1.66 -12.91
C LYS A 46 22.83 2.81 -12.18
N ALA A 47 22.37 3.18 -10.99
CA ALA A 47 22.99 4.24 -10.20
C ALA A 47 24.42 3.86 -9.81
N VAL A 48 24.63 2.63 -9.32
CA VAL A 48 25.97 2.11 -8.98
C VAL A 48 26.91 2.14 -10.19
N HIS A 49 26.44 1.69 -11.36
CA HIS A 49 27.23 1.74 -12.59
C HIS A 49 27.61 3.18 -12.99
N GLN A 50 26.73 4.17 -12.79
CA GLN A 50 27.06 5.57 -13.07
C GLN A 50 28.08 6.14 -12.08
N VAL A 51 28.01 5.74 -10.80
CA VAL A 51 29.03 6.10 -9.80
C VAL A 51 30.39 5.57 -10.20
N GLN A 52 30.48 4.29 -10.58
CA GLN A 52 31.73 3.66 -11.03
C GLN A 52 32.34 4.34 -12.26
N ARG A 53 31.50 4.90 -13.14
CA ARG A 53 31.93 5.68 -14.31
C ARG A 53 32.26 7.15 -14.01
N GLY A 54 32.22 7.57 -12.75
CA GLY A 54 32.46 8.96 -12.34
C GLY A 54 31.29 9.93 -12.60
N ASN A 55 30.17 9.46 -13.15
CA ASN A 55 29.01 10.27 -13.51
C ASN A 55 28.07 10.49 -12.31
N LYS A 56 28.56 11.23 -11.31
CA LYS A 56 27.86 11.44 -10.02
C LYS A 56 26.49 12.09 -10.16
N SER A 57 26.34 13.09 -11.03
CA SER A 57 25.04 13.78 -11.24
C SER A 57 23.98 12.83 -11.79
N ARG A 58 24.34 11.96 -12.73
CA ARG A 58 23.43 10.97 -13.31
C ARG A 58 23.09 9.86 -12.31
N ALA A 59 24.05 9.46 -11.49
CA ALA A 59 23.80 8.53 -10.38
C ALA A 59 22.82 9.13 -9.37
N LEU A 60 23.00 10.39 -8.98
CA LEU A 60 22.11 11.07 -8.04
C LEU A 60 20.68 11.19 -8.59
N HIS A 61 20.52 11.53 -9.87
CA HIS A 61 19.21 11.55 -10.50
C HIS A 61 18.51 10.17 -10.47
N LEU A 62 19.26 9.08 -10.67
CA LEU A 62 18.73 7.72 -10.54
C LEU A 62 18.33 7.40 -9.09
N LEU A 63 19.14 7.81 -8.11
CA LEU A 63 18.81 7.63 -6.69
C LEU A 63 17.55 8.41 -6.27
N ASN A 64 17.33 9.61 -6.81
CA ASN A 64 16.10 10.36 -6.60
C ASN A 64 14.88 9.59 -7.13
N ARG A 65 14.98 9.04 -8.36
CA ARG A 65 13.93 8.19 -8.93
C ARG A 65 13.66 6.92 -8.12
N LYS A 66 14.71 6.31 -7.57
CA LYS A 66 14.60 5.16 -6.65
C LYS A 66 13.83 5.56 -5.39
N SER A 67 14.14 6.71 -4.80
CA SER A 67 13.50 7.17 -3.58
C SER A 67 12.00 7.42 -3.75
N VAL A 68 11.59 8.05 -4.87
CA VAL A 68 10.18 8.21 -5.24
C VAL A 68 9.47 6.85 -5.34
N ALA A 69 10.10 5.86 -5.99
CA ALA A 69 9.50 4.53 -6.11
C ALA A 69 9.37 3.79 -4.77
N ILE A 70 10.30 4.00 -3.83
CA ILE A 70 10.18 3.49 -2.46
C ILE A 70 8.98 4.12 -1.75
N GLY A 71 8.80 5.44 -1.88
CA GLY A 71 7.63 6.13 -1.36
C GLY A 71 6.31 5.55 -1.88
N LEU A 72 6.18 5.41 -3.20
CA LEU A 72 5.01 4.80 -3.83
C LEU A 72 4.77 3.36 -3.37
N LYS A 73 5.84 2.57 -3.21
CA LYS A 73 5.75 1.19 -2.71
C LYS A 73 5.18 1.15 -1.30
N ASN A 74 5.60 2.06 -0.43
CA ASN A 74 5.05 2.16 0.92
C ASN A 74 3.56 2.53 0.89
N THR A 75 3.15 3.46 0.03
CA THR A 75 1.73 3.79 -0.17
C THR A 75 0.91 2.56 -0.60
N TYR A 76 1.41 1.75 -1.55
CA TYR A 76 0.71 0.52 -1.95
C TYR A 76 0.67 -0.53 -0.85
N ARG A 77 1.72 -0.65 -0.03
CA ARG A 77 1.72 -1.53 1.16
C ARG A 77 0.60 -1.13 2.12
N GLN A 78 0.42 0.17 2.35
CA GLN A 78 -0.66 0.66 3.20
C GLN A 78 -2.04 0.44 2.60
N PHE A 79 -2.22 0.70 1.31
CA PHE A 79 -3.47 0.36 0.64
C PHE A 79 -3.79 -1.13 0.75
N ARG A 80 -2.79 -1.99 0.56
CA ARG A 80 -2.95 -3.45 0.70
C ARG A 80 -3.42 -3.81 2.11
N LEU A 81 -2.74 -3.33 3.15
CA LEU A 81 -3.09 -3.62 4.55
C LEU A 81 -4.50 -3.13 4.89
N ARG A 82 -4.85 -1.90 4.48
CA ARG A 82 -6.19 -1.35 4.69
C ARG A 82 -7.27 -2.17 3.99
N LYS A 83 -7.04 -2.60 2.74
CA LYS A 83 -8.00 -3.44 2.01
C LYS A 83 -8.13 -4.84 2.57
N TRP A 84 -7.04 -5.39 3.09
CA TRP A 84 -7.07 -6.65 3.82
C TRP A 84 -7.92 -6.56 5.08
N TYR A 85 -7.70 -5.54 5.91
CA TYR A 85 -8.50 -5.28 7.11
C TYR A 85 -9.99 -5.11 6.79
N GLN A 86 -10.32 -4.29 5.78
CA GLN A 86 -11.71 -4.10 5.34
C GLN A 86 -12.36 -5.41 4.86
N SER A 87 -11.58 -6.29 4.23
CA SER A 87 -12.06 -7.62 3.82
C SER A 87 -12.34 -8.51 5.03
N GLN A 88 -11.47 -8.50 6.04
CA GLN A 88 -11.69 -9.23 7.29
C GLN A 88 -12.94 -8.77 8.02
N VAL A 89 -13.16 -7.45 8.13
CA VAL A 89 -14.37 -6.86 8.74
C VAL A 89 -15.64 -7.33 8.02
N LEU A 90 -15.66 -7.30 6.68
CA LEU A 90 -16.81 -7.77 5.89
C LEU A 90 -17.05 -9.27 6.09
N VAL A 91 -16.00 -10.11 6.11
CA VAL A 91 -16.13 -11.54 6.35
C VAL A 91 -16.71 -11.82 7.74
N VAL A 92 -16.23 -11.12 8.77
CA VAL A 92 -16.76 -11.22 10.14
C VAL A 92 -18.22 -10.79 10.20
N SER A 93 -18.60 -9.71 9.51
CA SER A 93 -19.99 -9.26 9.38
C SER A 93 -20.88 -10.35 8.77
N MET A 94 -20.51 -10.87 7.59
CA MET A 94 -21.24 -11.94 6.90
C MET A 94 -21.39 -13.19 7.78
N LEU A 95 -20.30 -13.63 8.43
CA LEU A 95 -20.32 -14.79 9.31
C LEU A 95 -21.22 -14.54 10.53
N SER A 96 -21.30 -13.32 11.03
CA SER A 96 -22.19 -12.96 12.14
C SER A 96 -23.66 -12.99 11.71
N THR A 97 -23.96 -12.60 10.46
CA THR A 97 -25.31 -12.72 9.90
C THR A 97 -25.71 -14.18 9.64
N LEU A 98 -24.79 -14.99 9.13
CA LEU A 98 -25.05 -16.39 8.76
C LEU A 98 -25.00 -17.36 9.95
N ARG A 99 -24.11 -17.10 10.93
CA ARG A 99 -23.86 -17.96 12.11
C ARG A 99 -23.49 -17.11 13.34
N PRO A 100 -24.46 -16.38 13.92
CA PRO A 100 -24.22 -15.42 15.00
C PRO A 100 -23.53 -15.99 16.24
N ASN A 101 -23.69 -17.29 16.53
CA ASN A 101 -23.15 -17.93 17.73
C ASN A 101 -21.76 -18.58 17.53
N GLN A 102 -21.11 -18.41 16.37
CA GLN A 102 -19.84 -19.08 16.03
C GLN A 102 -18.71 -18.13 15.64
N VAL A 103 -18.90 -16.81 15.72
CA VAL A 103 -17.88 -15.85 15.30
C VAL A 103 -16.91 -15.57 16.45
N THR A 104 -15.71 -16.15 16.38
CA THR A 104 -14.61 -15.92 17.34
C THR A 104 -13.44 -15.15 16.74
N VAL A 105 -13.46 -14.87 15.44
CA VAL A 105 -12.34 -14.22 14.73
C VAL A 105 -12.49 -12.70 14.78
N GLN A 106 -11.50 -12.01 15.35
CA GLN A 106 -11.42 -10.55 15.29
C GLN A 106 -10.51 -10.10 14.12
N PRO A 107 -10.91 -9.04 13.37
CA PRO A 107 -10.06 -8.43 12.36
C PRO A 107 -8.73 -7.98 12.96
N THR A 108 -7.62 -8.16 12.22
CA THR A 108 -6.30 -7.72 12.68
C THR A 108 -6.07 -6.29 12.22
N GLU A 109 -6.08 -5.35 13.16
CA GLU A 109 -5.81 -3.94 12.82
C GLU A 109 -4.42 -3.80 12.21
N PRO A 110 -4.29 -3.03 11.11
CA PRO A 110 -2.99 -2.73 10.55
C PRO A 110 -2.23 -1.81 11.51
N ASP A 111 -0.96 -2.11 11.78
CA ASP A 111 -0.01 -1.20 12.41
C ASP A 111 0.29 -0.02 11.47
N THR A 112 -0.68 0.86 11.31
CA THR A 112 -0.50 2.17 10.68
C THR A 112 -0.20 3.15 11.79
N ASN A 113 1.08 3.34 12.11
CA ASN A 113 1.50 4.39 13.03
C ASN A 113 1.47 5.74 12.26
N PRO A 114 0.37 6.52 12.30
CA PRO A 114 0.10 7.57 11.32
C PRO A 114 1.07 8.75 11.48
N GLY A 115 1.60 8.95 12.69
CA GLY A 115 2.54 10.01 13.02
C GLY A 115 3.93 9.84 12.42
N TYR A 116 4.38 8.59 12.21
CA TYR A 116 5.71 8.31 11.67
C TYR A 116 5.75 8.48 10.15
N GLU A 117 4.63 8.18 9.46
CA GLU A 117 4.55 8.20 8.00
C GLU A 117 4.31 9.61 7.45
N GLY A 118 3.47 10.42 8.12
CA GLY A 118 3.33 11.84 7.82
C GLY A 118 4.69 12.55 7.94
N GLN A 119 5.44 12.25 8.99
CA GLN A 119 6.81 12.76 9.16
C GLN A 119 7.76 12.29 8.07
N GLN A 120 7.74 11.00 7.67
CA GLN A 120 8.62 10.53 6.58
C GLN A 120 8.28 11.15 5.23
N MET A 121 6.98 11.33 4.92
CA MET A 121 6.55 11.96 3.68
C MET A 121 6.88 13.46 3.67
N GLU A 122 6.73 14.14 4.81
CA GLU A 122 7.14 15.53 4.99
C GLU A 122 8.66 15.71 4.90
N LEU A 123 9.43 14.83 5.53
CA LEU A 123 10.90 14.81 5.43
C LEU A 123 11.36 14.52 4.00
N PHE A 124 10.68 13.62 3.29
CA PHE A 124 10.96 13.36 1.88
C PHE A 124 10.66 14.56 0.98
N ALA A 125 9.51 15.21 1.17
CA ALA A 125 9.15 16.44 0.45
C ALA A 125 10.16 17.58 0.73
N LYS A 126 10.54 17.78 2.00
CA LYS A 126 11.58 18.75 2.40
C LYS A 126 12.94 18.43 1.78
N SER A 127 13.33 17.15 1.76
CA SER A 127 14.60 16.72 1.16
C SER A 127 14.63 16.94 -0.35
N GLN A 128 13.49 16.73 -1.05
CA GLN A 128 13.36 17.05 -2.47
C GLN A 128 13.43 18.55 -2.74
N MET A 129 12.74 19.37 -1.94
CA MET A 129 12.81 20.83 -2.07
C MET A 129 14.25 21.34 -1.90
N VAL A 130 14.96 20.87 -0.86
CA VAL A 130 16.37 21.25 -0.65
C VAL A 130 17.23 20.80 -1.82
N ALA A 131 17.05 19.57 -2.32
CA ALA A 131 17.79 19.09 -3.47
C ALA A 131 17.55 19.97 -4.71
N GLN A 132 16.31 20.33 -5.02
CA GLN A 132 15.99 21.23 -6.14
C GLN A 132 16.62 22.62 -5.97
N CYS A 133 16.48 23.25 -4.80
CA CYS A 133 17.06 24.56 -4.52
C CYS A 133 18.60 24.56 -4.52
N SER A 134 19.23 23.42 -4.21
CA SER A 134 20.70 23.27 -4.24
C SER A 134 21.24 23.19 -5.66
N PHE A 135 20.44 22.74 -6.62
CA PHE A 135 20.82 22.68 -8.03
C PHE A 135 20.70 24.03 -8.73
N ASP A 136 19.75 24.88 -8.35
CA ASP A 136 19.56 26.22 -8.94
C ASP A 136 20.61 27.25 -8.49
N ARG A 137 21.36 26.99 -7.40
CA ARG A 137 22.46 27.86 -6.93
C ARG A 137 23.83 27.52 -7.49
N ALA A 138 23.96 26.39 -8.21
CA ALA A 138 25.23 25.96 -8.81
C ALA A 138 25.34 26.32 -10.31
N VAL A 139 24.43 27.18 -10.81
CA VAL A 139 24.47 27.79 -12.14
C VAL A 139 24.86 29.26 -12.00
#